data_AF-A0A6I2WYA1-F1
#
_entry.id   AF-A0A6I2WYA1-F1
#
_cell.length_a   1.000
_cell.length_b   1.000
_cell.length_c   1.000
_cell.angle_alpha   90.00
_cell.angle_beta   90.00
_cell.angle_gamma   90.00
#
_symmetry.space_group_name_H-M   'P 1'
#
loop_
_entity.id
_entity.type
_entity.pdbx_description
1 polymer ?
#
loop_
_entity_poly.entity_id
_entity_poly.type
_entity_poly.pdbx_seq_one_letter_code
_entity_poly.pdbx_strand_id
1 'polypeptide(L)'
;MSTVDLTPEEYANEYGESRQRIRSIVEAAVSNPATAQSIAGVMVPACPDWTLTNICSHLAGICRDLVERNNPGADAQAWVDRQVAERADRSLGSLLDEWDEYSPRFETLIAKHPHGFSGLVLDVVAHEHDICGALGIEGDRTSRGVHACMLIEARQIL
;
A
#
# COMPACT_ATOMS: atom_id res chain seq x y z
N MET A 1 0.24 11.38 -28.34
CA MET A 1 -0.19 10.06 -27.84
C MET A 1 -1.47 10.30 -27.06
N SER A 2 -2.57 9.65 -27.42
CA SER A 2 -3.80 9.72 -26.65
C SER A 2 -3.53 9.07 -25.29
N THR A 3 -3.48 9.85 -24.21
CA THR A 3 -3.49 9.32 -22.85
C THR A 3 -4.89 8.75 -22.64
N VAL A 4 -5.05 7.45 -22.87
CA VAL A 4 -6.28 6.77 -22.49
C VAL A 4 -6.29 6.78 -20.97
N ASP A 5 -7.21 7.55 -20.40
CA ASP A 5 -7.47 7.56 -18.98
C ASP A 5 -7.87 6.14 -18.53
N LEU A 6 -7.34 5.70 -17.39
CA LEU A 6 -7.77 4.45 -16.78
C LEU A 6 -9.25 4.52 -16.41
N THR A 7 -9.97 3.42 -16.63
CA THR A 7 -11.33 3.29 -16.10
C THR A 7 -11.31 3.18 -14.57
N PRO A 8 -12.43 3.46 -13.89
CA PRO A 8 -12.51 3.28 -12.44
C PRO A 8 -12.17 1.86 -11.98
N GLU A 9 -12.58 0.85 -12.75
CA GLU A 9 -12.24 -0.55 -12.49
C GLU A 9 -10.75 -0.83 -12.68
N GLU A 10 -10.10 -0.19 -13.66
CA GLU A 10 -8.66 -0.31 -13.84
C GLU A 10 -7.90 0.23 -12.62
N TYR A 11 -8.29 1.37 -12.04
CA TYR A 11 -7.66 1.84 -10.78
C TYR A 11 -7.78 0.83 -9.64
N ALA A 12 -8.96 0.21 -9.47
CA ALA A 12 -9.16 -0.80 -8.44
C ALA A 12 -8.32 -2.06 -8.71
N ASN A 13 -8.25 -2.49 -9.97
CA ASN A 13 -7.42 -3.64 -10.36
C ASN A 13 -5.94 -3.36 -10.10
N GLU A 14 -5.42 -2.19 -10.47
CA GLU A 14 -4.00 -1.87 -10.26
C GLU A 14 -3.65 -1.79 -8.77
N TYR A 15 -4.56 -1.32 -7.91
CA TYR A 15 -4.40 -1.42 -6.44
C TYR A 15 -4.30 -2.88 -5.98
N GLY A 16 -5.23 -3.71 -6.42
CA GLY A 16 -5.27 -5.14 -6.07
C GLY A 16 -4.02 -5.89 -6.53
N GLU A 17 -3.55 -5.62 -7.75
CA GLU A 17 -2.34 -6.22 -8.31
C GLU A 17 -1.08 -5.84 -7.51
N SER A 18 -0.94 -4.56 -7.13
CA SER A 18 0.19 -4.11 -6.28
C SER A 18 0.15 -4.73 -4.88
N ARG A 19 -1.03 -4.78 -4.25
CA ARG A 19 -1.23 -5.47 -2.98
C ARG A 19 -0.82 -6.94 -3.04
N GLN A 20 -1.22 -7.67 -4.09
CA GLN A 20 -0.86 -9.09 -4.25
C GLN A 20 0.65 -9.29 -4.47
N ARG A 21 1.32 -8.38 -5.19
CA ARG A 21 2.78 -8.39 -5.31
C ARG A 21 3.46 -8.13 -3.97
N ILE A 22 3.02 -7.12 -3.22
CA ILE A 22 3.53 -6.84 -1.86
C ILE A 22 3.37 -8.07 -0.97
N ARG A 23 2.17 -8.67 -0.94
CA ARG A 23 1.93 -9.90 -0.17
C ARG A 23 2.93 -10.99 -0.54
N SER A 24 3.08 -11.26 -1.84
CA SER A 24 4.00 -12.29 -2.33
C SER A 24 5.46 -12.02 -1.94
N ILE A 25 5.91 -10.75 -2.03
CA ILE A 25 7.27 -10.33 -1.65
C ILE A 25 7.50 -10.54 -0.15
N VAL A 26 6.58 -10.05 0.69
CA VAL A 26 6.69 -10.13 2.14
C VAL A 26 6.58 -11.58 2.62
N GLU A 27 5.65 -12.36 2.08
CA GLU A 27 5.51 -13.79 2.37
C GLU A 27 6.78 -14.57 2.02
N ALA A 28 7.36 -14.34 0.84
CA ALA A 28 8.63 -14.95 0.45
C ALA A 28 9.74 -14.58 1.44
N ALA A 29 9.81 -13.32 1.87
CA ALA A 29 10.82 -12.85 2.81
C ALA A 29 10.67 -13.45 4.23
N VAL A 30 9.43 -13.64 4.73
CA VAL A 30 9.18 -14.27 6.04
C VAL A 30 9.22 -15.80 6.00
N SER A 31 9.15 -16.41 4.81
CA SER A 31 9.11 -17.87 4.67
C SER A 31 10.38 -18.57 5.20
N ASN A 32 11.49 -17.83 5.35
CA ASN A 32 12.69 -18.29 6.03
C ASN A 32 12.61 -18.00 7.55
N PRO A 33 12.44 -19.03 8.41
CA PRO A 33 12.28 -18.83 9.85
C PRO A 33 13.51 -18.19 10.52
N ALA A 34 14.69 -18.32 9.92
CA ALA A 34 15.92 -17.73 10.45
C ALA A 34 15.97 -16.20 10.28
N THR A 35 15.17 -15.64 9.37
CA THR A 35 15.17 -14.19 9.04
C THR A 35 13.82 -13.52 9.27
N ALA A 36 12.74 -14.27 9.52
CA ALA A 36 11.39 -13.72 9.64
C ALA A 36 11.27 -12.58 10.68
N GLN A 37 11.85 -12.76 11.88
CA GLN A 37 11.84 -11.71 12.90
C GLN A 37 12.80 -10.55 12.57
N SER A 38 13.91 -10.83 11.88
CA SER A 38 14.89 -9.80 11.53
C SER A 38 14.36 -8.86 10.45
N ILE A 39 13.54 -9.36 9.51
CA ILE A 39 13.01 -8.52 8.44
C ILE A 39 11.91 -7.56 8.92
N ALA A 40 11.11 -7.93 9.91
CA ALA A 40 10.06 -7.07 10.46
C ALA A 40 10.59 -5.69 10.90
N GLY A 41 11.79 -5.66 11.50
CA GLY A 41 12.46 -4.45 11.95
C GLY A 41 13.39 -3.78 10.93
N VAL A 42 13.41 -4.22 9.67
CA VAL A 42 14.23 -3.57 8.63
C VAL A 42 13.68 -2.17 8.38
N MET A 43 14.55 -1.18 8.52
CA MET A 43 14.24 0.22 8.22
C MET A 43 14.09 0.43 6.72
N VAL A 44 13.14 1.27 6.34
CA VAL A 44 12.78 1.53 4.95
C VAL A 44 13.50 2.79 4.48
N PRO A 45 14.46 2.75 3.54
CA PRO A 45 15.26 3.92 3.19
C PRO A 45 14.46 5.14 2.69
N ALA A 46 13.34 4.90 2.00
CA ALA A 46 12.45 5.95 1.51
C ALA A 46 11.52 6.51 2.61
N CYS A 47 11.29 5.74 3.69
CA CYS A 47 10.50 6.12 4.85
C CYS A 47 11.35 5.88 6.11
N PRO A 48 12.39 6.71 6.37
CA PRO A 48 13.49 6.38 7.27
C PRO A 48 13.09 6.23 8.74
N ASP A 49 11.92 6.71 9.14
CA ASP A 49 11.37 6.53 10.48
C ASP A 49 10.56 5.24 10.63
N TRP A 50 10.35 4.49 9.54
CA TRP A 50 9.47 3.34 9.47
C TRP A 50 10.24 2.05 9.19
N THR A 51 9.82 1.00 9.88
CA THR A 51 10.18 -0.38 9.61
C THR A 51 9.23 -1.01 8.58
N LEU A 52 9.57 -2.19 8.06
CA LEU A 52 8.62 -2.99 7.25
C LEU A 52 7.30 -3.25 7.99
N THR A 53 7.32 -3.51 9.30
CA THR A 53 6.09 -3.62 10.08
C THR A 53 5.27 -2.34 10.05
N ASN A 54 5.90 -1.16 10.09
CA ASN A 54 5.17 0.11 10.03
C ASN A 54 4.52 0.34 8.66
N ILE A 55 5.22 0.05 7.55
CA ILE A 55 4.64 0.11 6.20
C ILE A 55 3.43 -0.83 6.07
N CYS A 56 3.57 -2.10 6.45
CA CYS A 56 2.45 -3.05 6.38
C CYS A 56 1.29 -2.65 7.32
N SER A 57 1.59 -2.05 8.48
CA SER A 57 0.57 -1.53 9.40
C SER A 57 -0.21 -0.37 8.79
N HIS A 58 0.48 0.53 8.08
CA HIS A 58 -0.14 1.63 7.36
C HIS A 58 -1.05 1.13 6.23
N LEU A 59 -0.54 0.24 5.36
CA LEU A 59 -1.31 -0.32 4.24
C LEU A 59 -2.58 -1.06 4.69
N ALA A 60 -2.48 -1.87 5.75
CA ALA A 60 -3.64 -2.52 6.35
C ALA A 60 -4.58 -1.50 7.02
N GLY A 61 -4.01 -0.53 7.74
CA GLY A 61 -4.74 0.49 8.50
C GLY A 61 -5.55 1.44 7.64
N ILE A 62 -4.96 1.99 6.57
CA ILE A 62 -5.64 2.90 5.65
C ILE A 62 -6.82 2.19 4.96
N CYS A 63 -6.61 0.95 4.54
CA CYS A 63 -7.64 0.12 3.91
C CYS A 63 -8.82 -0.13 4.86
N ARG A 64 -8.53 -0.57 6.09
CA ARG A 64 -9.55 -0.80 7.12
C ARG A 64 -10.29 0.49 7.49
N ASP A 65 -9.57 1.55 7.82
CA ASP A 65 -10.15 2.80 8.31
C ASP A 65 -11.09 3.42 7.27
N LEU A 66 -10.70 3.45 5.98
CA LEU A 66 -11.53 4.01 4.93
C LEU A 66 -12.78 3.15 4.65
N VAL A 67 -12.67 1.82 4.73
CA VAL A 67 -13.84 0.92 4.64
C VAL A 67 -14.79 1.12 5.82
N GLU A 68 -14.25 1.31 7.04
CA GLU A 68 -15.01 1.57 8.26
C GLU A 68 -15.50 3.03 8.38
N ARG A 69 -15.21 3.88 7.38
CA ARG A 69 -15.52 5.32 7.35
C ARG A 69 -14.86 6.13 8.47
N ASN A 70 -13.77 5.61 9.02
CA ASN A 70 -12.88 6.32 9.92
C ASN A 70 -11.90 7.18 9.09
N ASN A 71 -12.43 8.20 8.43
CA ASN A 71 -11.65 9.07 7.54
C ASN A 71 -10.70 10.00 8.30
N PRO A 72 -9.60 10.47 7.68
CA PRO A 72 -8.72 11.45 8.32
C PRO A 72 -9.49 12.75 8.65
N GLY A 73 -9.19 13.31 9.81
CA GLY A 73 -9.66 14.64 10.21
C GLY A 73 -8.76 15.75 9.67
N ALA A 74 -8.69 16.87 10.38
CA ALA A 74 -7.78 17.97 10.03
C ALA A 74 -6.30 17.59 10.20
N ASP A 75 -6.00 16.65 11.10
CA ASP A 75 -4.66 16.12 11.32
C ASP A 75 -4.55 14.73 10.70
N ALA A 76 -4.15 14.68 9.43
CA ALA A 76 -3.96 13.43 8.70
C ALA A 76 -2.75 12.64 9.22
N GLN A 77 -1.74 13.31 9.79
CA GLN A 77 -0.56 12.62 10.30
C GLN A 77 -0.89 11.82 11.56
N ALA A 78 -1.60 12.42 12.52
CA ALA A 78 -2.05 11.69 13.71
C ALA A 78 -2.94 10.48 13.36
N TRP A 79 -3.70 10.57 12.26
CA TRP A 79 -4.50 9.45 11.75
C TRP A 79 -3.64 8.29 11.24
N VAL A 80 -2.56 8.59 10.50
CA VAL A 80 -1.57 7.59 10.05
C VAL A 80 -0.77 7.03 11.22
N ASP A 81 -0.28 7.88 12.13
CA ASP A 81 0.51 7.45 13.28
C ASP A 81 -0.26 6.46 14.15
N ARG A 82 -1.57 6.69 14.32
CA ARG A 82 -2.46 5.76 15.02
C ARG A 82 -2.54 4.40 14.33
N GLN A 83 -2.62 4.34 13.00
CA GLN A 83 -2.67 3.07 12.25
C GLN A 83 -1.44 2.20 12.53
N VAL A 84 -0.28 2.85 12.59
CA VAL A 84 1.01 2.22 12.90
C VAL A 84 1.06 1.80 14.37
N ALA A 85 0.68 2.68 15.29
CA ALA A 85 0.74 2.43 16.74
C ALA A 85 -0.19 1.29 17.17
N GLU A 86 -1.43 1.25 16.67
CA GLU A 86 -2.42 0.19 16.98
C GLU A 86 -1.97 -1.21 16.54
N ARG A 87 -0.97 -1.31 15.66
CA ARG A 87 -0.50 -2.55 15.02
C ARG A 87 0.94 -2.90 15.37
N ALA A 88 1.59 -2.15 16.27
CA ALA A 88 3.02 -2.28 16.56
C ALA A 88 3.45 -3.71 16.98
N ASP A 89 2.59 -4.44 17.70
CA ASP A 89 2.87 -5.79 18.20
C ASP A 89 2.46 -6.93 17.25
N ARG A 90 2.01 -6.60 16.03
CA ARG A 90 1.50 -7.59 15.07
C ARG A 90 2.59 -8.15 14.19
N SER A 91 2.46 -9.43 13.84
CA SER A 91 3.34 -10.06 12.85
C SER A 91 3.00 -9.58 11.44
N LEU A 92 3.99 -9.52 10.55
CA LEU A 92 3.81 -9.19 9.13
C LEU A 92 2.70 -10.02 8.48
N GLY A 93 2.67 -11.35 8.72
CA GLY A 93 1.60 -12.22 8.21
C GLY A 93 0.21 -11.78 8.67
N SER A 94 0.04 -11.48 9.97
CA SER A 94 -1.26 -11.02 10.48
C SER A 94 -1.69 -9.67 9.90
N LEU A 95 -0.74 -8.80 9.53
CA LEU A 95 -1.04 -7.51 8.90
C LEU A 95 -1.50 -7.69 7.46
N LEU A 96 -0.84 -8.58 6.71
CA LEU A 96 -1.25 -8.94 5.35
C LEU A 96 -2.64 -9.58 5.34
N ASP A 97 -2.94 -10.44 6.32
CA ASP A 97 -4.25 -11.08 6.44
C ASP A 97 -5.38 -10.07 6.74
N GLU A 98 -5.15 -9.09 7.61
CA GLU A 98 -6.10 -7.97 7.80
C GLU A 98 -6.26 -7.18 6.51
N TRP A 99 -5.15 -6.85 5.85
CA TRP A 99 -5.21 -6.07 4.63
C TRP A 99 -6.07 -6.78 3.56
N ASP A 100 -5.89 -8.08 3.39
CA ASP A 100 -6.69 -8.90 2.48
C ASP A 100 -8.18 -8.98 2.86
N GLU A 101 -8.50 -8.97 4.15
CA GLU A 101 -9.89 -8.98 4.64
C GLU A 101 -10.66 -7.72 4.21
N TYR A 102 -10.03 -6.54 4.24
CA TYR A 102 -10.68 -5.27 3.91
C TYR A 102 -10.58 -4.92 2.41
N SER A 103 -9.56 -5.42 1.72
CA SER A 103 -9.25 -5.00 0.35
C SER A 103 -10.36 -5.17 -0.68
N PRO A 104 -11.15 -6.26 -0.72
CA PRO A 104 -12.26 -6.36 -1.70
C PRO A 104 -13.30 -5.23 -1.58
N ARG A 105 -13.57 -4.78 -0.34
CA ARG A 105 -14.48 -3.65 -0.08
C ARG A 105 -13.81 -2.33 -0.45
N PHE A 106 -12.51 -2.23 -0.21
CA PHE A 106 -11.74 -1.04 -0.52
C PHE A 106 -11.52 -0.84 -2.03
N GLU A 107 -11.21 -1.89 -2.77
CA GLU A 107 -11.15 -1.91 -4.24
C GLU A 107 -12.50 -1.47 -4.85
N THR A 108 -13.62 -1.92 -4.25
CA THR A 108 -14.96 -1.43 -4.62
C THR A 108 -15.14 0.07 -4.37
N LEU A 109 -14.55 0.62 -3.30
CA LEU A 109 -14.58 2.07 -3.02
C LEU A 109 -13.75 2.84 -4.05
N ILE A 110 -12.57 2.33 -4.42
CA ILE A 110 -11.71 2.92 -5.47
C ILE A 110 -12.49 3.00 -6.79
N ALA A 111 -13.12 1.90 -7.22
CA ALA A 111 -13.90 1.88 -8.46
C ALA A 111 -15.12 2.82 -8.43
N LYS A 112 -15.77 2.99 -7.26
CA LYS A 112 -16.93 3.90 -7.13
C LYS A 112 -16.54 5.38 -7.07
N HIS A 113 -15.35 5.69 -6.54
CA HIS A 113 -14.90 7.05 -6.28
C HIS A 113 -13.45 7.25 -6.76
N PRO A 114 -13.16 7.06 -8.05
CA PRO A 114 -11.78 7.05 -8.56
C PRO A 114 -11.07 8.39 -8.32
N HIS A 115 -11.76 9.53 -8.41
CA HIS A 115 -11.15 10.83 -8.12
C HIS A 115 -10.77 11.03 -6.65
N GLY A 116 -11.46 10.36 -5.72
CA GLY A 116 -11.20 10.48 -4.28
C GLY A 116 -10.12 9.51 -3.79
N PHE A 117 -9.92 8.39 -4.49
CA PHE A 117 -9.04 7.32 -4.03
C PHE A 117 -7.94 6.90 -5.01
N SER A 118 -7.85 7.50 -6.21
CA SER A 118 -6.76 7.16 -7.15
C SER A 118 -5.37 7.43 -6.58
N GLY A 119 -5.23 8.45 -5.71
CA GLY A 119 -3.99 8.68 -4.96
C GLY A 119 -3.54 7.49 -4.12
N LEU A 120 -4.45 6.58 -3.74
CA LEU A 120 -4.12 5.38 -2.99
C LEU A 120 -3.60 4.24 -3.86
N VAL A 121 -3.77 4.34 -5.19
CA VAL A 121 -3.06 3.49 -6.16
C VAL A 121 -1.59 3.93 -6.23
N LEU A 122 -1.34 5.24 -6.21
CA LEU A 122 0.02 5.77 -6.14
C LEU A 122 0.71 5.38 -4.84
N ASP A 123 0.00 5.52 -3.72
CA ASP A 123 0.47 5.13 -2.38
C ASP A 123 0.92 3.65 -2.33
N VAL A 124 0.06 2.72 -2.73
CA VAL A 124 0.40 1.29 -2.67
C VAL A 124 1.55 0.92 -3.61
N VAL A 125 1.62 1.52 -4.81
CA VAL A 125 2.71 1.27 -5.77
C VAL A 125 4.03 1.84 -5.25
N ALA A 126 4.02 3.03 -4.64
CA ALA A 126 5.21 3.60 -4.01
C ALA A 126 5.71 2.68 -2.88
N HIS A 127 4.80 2.24 -2.01
CA HIS A 127 5.17 1.34 -0.92
C HIS A 127 5.59 -0.07 -1.38
N GLU A 128 5.11 -0.54 -2.53
CA GLU A 128 5.66 -1.75 -3.17
C GLU A 128 7.17 -1.58 -3.45
N HIS A 129 7.56 -0.45 -4.03
CA HIS A 129 8.96 -0.14 -4.31
C HIS A 129 9.78 0.14 -3.04
N ASP A 130 9.18 0.75 -2.02
CA ASP A 130 9.82 0.97 -0.73
C ASP A 130 10.17 -0.36 -0.03
N ILE A 131 9.24 -1.31 -0.06
CA ILE A 131 9.44 -2.67 0.46
C ILE A 131 10.53 -3.39 -0.33
N CYS A 132 10.49 -3.31 -1.67
CA CYS A 132 11.56 -3.88 -2.51
C CYS A 132 12.93 -3.31 -2.13
N GLY A 133 13.03 -1.98 -1.99
CA GLY A 133 14.26 -1.29 -1.63
C GLY A 133 14.77 -1.69 -0.24
N ALA A 134 13.89 -1.80 0.75
CA ALA A 134 14.22 -2.26 2.10
C ALA A 134 14.77 -3.70 2.11
N LEU A 135 14.24 -4.57 1.24
CA LEU A 135 14.65 -5.98 1.13
C LEU A 135 15.81 -6.20 0.14
N GLY A 136 16.29 -5.16 -0.54
CA GLY A 136 17.35 -5.28 -1.56
C GLY A 136 16.90 -6.03 -2.82
N ILE A 137 15.60 -6.03 -3.12
CA ILE A 137 14.98 -6.65 -4.29
C ILE A 137 14.74 -5.56 -5.34
N GLU A 138 14.89 -5.90 -6.62
CA GLU A 138 14.51 -5.00 -7.71
C GLU A 138 12.99 -4.99 -7.87
N GLY A 139 12.36 -3.83 -7.67
CA GLY A 139 10.92 -3.65 -7.89
C GLY A 139 10.58 -3.52 -9.38
N ASP A 140 9.41 -4.03 -9.78
CA ASP A 140 8.95 -4.03 -11.17
C ASP A 140 8.51 -2.62 -11.64
N ARG A 141 9.40 -1.95 -12.36
CA ARG A 141 9.16 -0.61 -12.94
C ARG A 141 8.33 -0.64 -14.23
N THR A 142 7.95 -1.82 -14.71
CA THR A 142 7.19 -2.02 -15.95
C THR A 142 5.74 -2.40 -15.70
N SER A 143 5.34 -2.55 -14.42
CA SER A 143 3.98 -2.87 -14.04
C SER A 143 3.00 -1.79 -14.53
N ARG A 144 1.78 -2.21 -14.86
CA ARG A 144 0.71 -1.27 -15.25
C ARG A 144 0.40 -0.26 -14.14
N GLY A 145 0.55 -0.63 -12.86
CA GLY A 145 0.44 0.27 -11.71
C GLY A 145 1.42 1.44 -11.75
N VAL A 146 2.67 1.23 -12.16
CA VAL A 146 3.64 2.32 -12.34
C VAL A 146 3.20 3.25 -13.48
N HIS A 147 2.71 2.70 -14.58
CA HIS A 147 2.14 3.51 -15.66
C HIS A 147 0.88 4.28 -15.23
N ALA A 148 0.05 3.69 -14.37
CA ALA A 148 -1.15 4.31 -13.81
C ALA A 148 -0.82 5.54 -12.96
N CYS A 149 0.24 5.45 -12.15
CA CYS A 149 0.74 6.55 -11.31
C CYS A 149 1.06 7.81 -12.12
N MET A 150 1.67 7.65 -13.30
CA MET A 150 2.00 8.76 -14.18
C MET A 150 0.78 9.52 -14.73
N LEU A 151 -0.40 8.89 -14.74
CA LEU A 151 -1.65 9.50 -15.18
C LEU A 151 -2.40 10.20 -14.05
N ILE A 152 -2.16 9.79 -12.80
CA ILE A 152 -2.79 10.37 -11.60
C ILE A 152 -2.28 11.79 -11.33
N GLU A 153 -0.97 12.02 -11.43
CA GLU A 153 -0.36 13.34 -11.17
C GLU A 153 -0.85 14.43 -12.13
N ALA A 154 -1.20 14.07 -13.37
CA ALA A 154 -1.70 15.02 -14.37
C ALA A 154 -3.06 15.67 -13.98
N ARG A 155 -3.77 15.11 -12.99
CA ARG A 155 -5.11 15.56 -12.57
C ARG A 155 -5.16 16.30 -11.23
N GLN A 156 -4.06 16.35 -10.47
CA GLN A 156 -4.00 17.10 -9.20
C GLN A 156 -3.38 18.50 -9.35
N ILE A 157 -2.92 18.86 -10.55
CA ILE A 157 -2.25 20.13 -10.86
C ILE A 157 -3.13 21.05 -11.75
N LEU A 158 -4.33 20.60 -12.13
CA LEU A 158 -5.33 21.35 -12.90
C LEU A 158 -6.64 21.49 -12.11
#